data_AF-A0A6P1CSA6-F1
#
_entry.id   AF-A0A6P1CSA6-F1
#
_cell.length_a   1.000
_cell.length_b   1.000
_cell.length_c   1.000
_cell.angle_alpha   90.00
_cell.angle_beta   90.00
_cell.angle_gamma   90.00
#
_symmetry.space_group_name_H-M   'P 1'
#
loop_
_entity.id
_entity.type
_entity.pdbx_description
1 polymer ?
#
loop_
_entity_poly.entity_id
_entity_poly.type
_entity_poly.pdbx_seq_one_letter_code
_entity_poly.pdbx_strand_id
1 'polypeptide(L)'
;MTVPRIERPDLPEYMTWEELDQLPEEIANQIELWDGRVVWVRRGPAEHQMFTVRMRNAIEQSARKSTTDRPETCWRVNLETNVFLGASGKSNFLTPDFMVHRCLESPYQDVRAADVLLVGEVLSPSNTPSDIEAKKSRYASAGIPWYWEVILARTKSAIAVVRAYALETEHGRLPQGVRPLRQANYLVAGEWVPADADGIHIDFPFPISIPWSELEY
;
A
#
# COMPACT_ATOMS: atom_id res chain seq x y z
N MET A 1 -13.46 -6.52 -27.34
CA MET A 1 -12.07 -6.95 -27.57
C MET A 1 -11.61 -7.67 -26.32
N THR A 2 -11.36 -8.97 -26.40
CA THR A 2 -10.84 -9.79 -25.30
C THR A 2 -9.40 -9.38 -25.02
N VAL A 3 -9.12 -8.93 -23.80
CA VAL A 3 -7.75 -8.69 -23.33
C VAL A 3 -6.94 -9.98 -23.54
N PRO A 4 -5.72 -9.92 -24.11
CA PRO A 4 -4.91 -11.12 -24.26
C PRO A 4 -4.69 -11.70 -22.87
N ARG A 5 -5.20 -12.91 -22.65
CA ARG A 5 -4.84 -13.69 -21.47
C ARG A 5 -3.37 -14.04 -21.66
N ILE A 6 -2.48 -13.26 -21.06
CA ILE A 6 -1.08 -13.66 -20.89
C ILE A 6 -1.16 -15.03 -20.22
N GLU A 7 -0.78 -16.09 -20.95
CA GLU A 7 -0.65 -17.41 -20.36
C GLU A 7 0.34 -17.25 -19.21
N ARG A 8 -0.12 -17.52 -17.98
CA ARG A 8 0.77 -17.49 -16.82
C ARG A 8 1.89 -18.49 -17.12
N PRO A 9 3.14 -18.03 -17.32
CA PRO A 9 4.24 -18.94 -17.53
C PRO A 9 4.35 -19.87 -16.32
N ASP A 10 4.78 -21.09 -16.56
CA ASP A 10 5.07 -22.05 -15.50
C ASP A 10 6.35 -21.59 -14.79
N LEU A 11 6.16 -20.70 -13.81
CA LEU A 11 7.23 -20.19 -12.96
C LEU A 11 7.40 -21.10 -11.75
N PRO A 12 8.63 -21.25 -11.22
CA PRO A 12 8.85 -22.03 -10.01
C PRO A 12 8.07 -21.44 -8.82
N GLU A 13 7.73 -22.29 -7.84
CA GLU A 13 7.04 -21.83 -6.63
C GLU A 13 7.87 -20.79 -5.84
N TYR A 14 9.20 -20.89 -5.94
CA TYR A 14 10.16 -19.99 -5.32
C TYR A 14 11.16 -19.46 -6.36
N MET A 15 11.55 -18.20 -6.22
CA MET A 15 12.43 -17.47 -7.13
C MET A 15 13.24 -16.41 -6.37
N THR A 16 14.48 -16.18 -6.78
CA THR A 16 15.30 -15.08 -6.25
C THR A 16 14.94 -13.74 -6.90
N TRP A 17 15.42 -12.63 -6.32
CA TRP A 17 15.26 -11.33 -6.96
C TRP A 17 15.97 -11.29 -8.31
N GLU A 18 17.18 -11.85 -8.38
CA GLU A 18 17.99 -11.88 -9.59
C GLU A 18 17.30 -12.68 -10.70
N GLU A 19 16.63 -13.78 -10.37
CA GLU A 19 15.83 -14.57 -11.32
C GLU A 19 14.58 -13.81 -11.80
N LEU A 20 13.89 -13.10 -10.91
CA LEU A 20 12.75 -12.25 -11.26
C LEU A 20 13.16 -11.10 -12.20
N ASP A 21 14.31 -10.48 -11.95
CA ASP A 21 14.86 -9.38 -12.75
C ASP A 21 15.26 -9.81 -14.17
N GLN A 22 15.43 -11.12 -14.42
CA GLN A 22 15.65 -11.67 -15.77
C GLN A 22 14.35 -11.97 -16.53
N LEU A 23 13.18 -11.88 -15.89
CA LEU A 23 11.91 -12.09 -16.57
C LEU A 23 11.55 -10.88 -17.45
N PRO A 24 10.74 -11.08 -18.52
CA PRO A 24 10.15 -9.97 -19.24
C PRO A 24 9.37 -9.04 -18.30
N GLU A 25 9.52 -7.73 -18.50
CA GLU A 25 8.94 -6.70 -17.63
C GLU A 25 7.42 -6.87 -17.46
N GLU A 26 6.72 -7.29 -18.52
CA GLU A 26 5.28 -7.53 -18.48
C GLU A 26 4.88 -8.67 -17.53
N ILE A 27 5.77 -9.63 -17.32
CA ILE A 27 5.60 -10.76 -16.40
C ILE A 27 6.06 -10.35 -15.00
N ALA A 28 7.26 -9.75 -14.88
CA ALA A 28 7.81 -9.33 -13.59
C ALA A 28 6.89 -8.36 -12.85
N ASN A 29 6.26 -7.42 -13.56
CA ASN A 29 5.31 -6.45 -13.01
C ASN A 29 3.98 -7.06 -12.52
N GLN A 30 3.80 -8.38 -12.65
CA GLN A 30 2.65 -9.11 -12.11
C GLN A 30 3.03 -10.04 -10.96
N ILE A 31 4.24 -9.91 -10.42
CA ILE A 31 4.79 -10.81 -9.40
C ILE A 31 5.28 -10.01 -8.19
N GLU A 32 4.85 -10.45 -7.01
CA GLU A 32 5.49 -10.11 -5.74
C GLU A 32 6.27 -11.33 -5.23
N LEU A 33 7.40 -11.09 -4.56
CA LEU A 33 8.13 -12.16 -3.85
C LEU A 33 7.86 -12.07 -2.35
N TRP A 34 7.23 -13.11 -1.80
CA TRP A 34 6.95 -13.23 -0.38
C TRP A 34 7.93 -14.21 0.24
N ASP A 35 9.06 -13.69 0.74
CA ASP A 35 10.16 -14.51 1.26
C ASP A 35 10.66 -15.51 0.20
N GLY A 36 10.81 -15.03 -1.04
CA GLY A 36 11.21 -15.80 -2.21
C GLY A 36 10.08 -16.58 -2.88
N ARG A 37 8.88 -16.68 -2.27
CA ARG A 37 7.74 -17.33 -2.89
C ARG A 37 7.12 -16.44 -3.97
N VAL A 38 6.86 -16.99 -5.15
CA VAL A 38 6.23 -16.27 -6.27
C VAL A 38 4.74 -16.09 -6.02
N VAL A 39 4.28 -14.83 -5.95
CA VAL A 39 2.87 -14.47 -5.77
C VAL A 39 2.39 -13.64 -6.96
N TRP A 40 1.38 -14.15 -7.66
CA TRP A 40 0.79 -13.46 -8.80
C TRP A 40 -0.18 -12.36 -8.37
N VAL A 41 0.17 -11.12 -8.70
CA VAL A 41 -0.71 -9.95 -8.53
C VAL A 41 -1.59 -9.81 -9.77
N ARG A 42 -2.90 -9.66 -9.56
CA ARG A 42 -3.84 -9.41 -10.65
C ARG A 42 -3.89 -7.91 -10.94
N ARG A 43 -3.87 -7.52 -12.21
CA ARG A 43 -4.27 -6.15 -12.59
C ARG A 43 -5.76 -5.96 -12.28
N GLY A 44 -6.05 -4.97 -11.44
CA GLY A 44 -7.42 -4.56 -11.12
C GLY A 44 -8.17 -3.96 -12.33
N PRO A 45 -9.48 -3.69 -12.19
CA PRO A 45 -10.25 -2.96 -13.21
C PRO A 45 -9.69 -1.54 -13.44
N ALA A 46 -10.10 -0.85 -14.51
CA ALA A 46 -9.56 0.49 -14.84
C ALA A 46 -9.77 1.49 -13.69
N GLU A 47 -10.87 1.36 -12.96
CA GLU A 47 -11.20 2.14 -11.77
C GLU A 47 -10.15 2.03 -10.68
N HIS A 48 -9.52 0.86 -10.53
CA HIS A 48 -8.43 0.66 -9.56
C HIS A 48 -7.29 1.64 -9.84
N GLN A 49 -6.78 1.66 -11.08
CA GLN A 49 -5.71 2.55 -11.50
C GLN A 49 -6.11 4.02 -11.38
N MET A 50 -7.34 4.35 -11.78
CA MET A 50 -7.86 5.71 -11.67
C MET A 50 -7.89 6.21 -10.22
N PHE A 51 -8.45 5.43 -9.29
CA PHE A 51 -8.54 5.82 -7.89
C PHE A 51 -7.18 5.78 -7.17
N THR A 52 -6.26 4.88 -7.58
CA THR A 52 -4.85 4.90 -7.16
C THR A 52 -4.21 6.25 -7.48
N VAL A 53 -4.31 6.70 -8.72
CA VAL A 53 -3.69 7.97 -9.17
C VAL A 53 -4.32 9.16 -8.45
N ARG A 54 -5.65 9.19 -8.29
CA ARG A 54 -6.35 10.28 -7.59
C ARG A 54 -5.94 10.37 -6.12
N MET A 55 -5.96 9.24 -5.42
CA MET A 55 -5.55 9.18 -4.01
C MET A 55 -4.10 9.62 -3.84
N ARG A 56 -3.20 9.11 -4.68
CA ARG A 56 -1.79 9.50 -4.71
C ARG A 56 -1.63 11.01 -4.91
N ASN A 57 -2.34 11.61 -5.87
CA ASN A 57 -2.24 13.04 -6.15
C ASN A 57 -2.78 13.91 -5.00
N ALA A 58 -3.88 13.50 -4.37
CA ALA A 58 -4.45 14.21 -3.22
C ALA A 58 -3.51 14.17 -2.00
N ILE A 59 -2.88 13.02 -1.74
CA ILE A 59 -1.86 12.86 -0.70
C ILE A 59 -0.61 13.68 -1.05
N GLU A 60 -0.19 13.70 -2.31
CA GLU A 60 0.97 14.49 -2.76
C GLU A 60 0.77 16.00 -2.53
N GLN A 61 -0.43 16.52 -2.76
CA GLN A 61 -0.76 17.91 -2.45
C GLN A 61 -0.59 18.21 -0.95
N SER A 62 -1.13 17.35 -0.09
CA SER A 62 -0.97 17.47 1.36
C SER A 62 0.50 17.36 1.80
N ALA A 63 1.27 16.45 1.21
CA ALA A 63 2.69 16.24 1.51
C ALA A 63 3.54 17.47 1.12
N ARG A 64 3.28 18.07 -0.04
CA ARG A 64 3.95 19.30 -0.50
C ARG A 64 3.64 20.49 0.40
N LYS A 65 2.37 20.61 0.83
CA LYS A 65 1.96 21.64 1.80
C LYS A 65 2.69 21.44 3.13
N SER A 66 2.69 20.24 3.68
CA SER A 66 3.42 19.92 4.91
C SER A 66 4.92 20.21 4.81
N THR A 67 5.55 19.93 3.67
CA THR A 67 6.98 20.23 3.44
C THR A 67 7.23 21.74 3.38
N THR A 68 6.28 22.51 2.86
CA THR A 68 6.37 23.99 2.85
C THR A 68 6.27 24.55 4.28
N ASP A 69 5.37 24.00 5.09
CA ASP A 69 5.16 24.42 6.49
C ASP A 69 6.27 23.91 7.43
N ARG A 70 6.89 22.78 7.10
CA ARG A 70 7.95 22.09 7.86
C ARG A 70 9.11 21.66 6.96
N PRO A 71 9.99 22.59 6.54
CA PRO A 71 11.07 22.33 5.57
C PRO A 71 12.11 21.30 6.01
N GLU A 72 12.17 20.97 7.31
CA GLU A 72 13.02 19.91 7.85
C GLU A 72 12.51 18.50 7.51
N THR A 73 11.26 18.38 7.08
CA THR A 73 10.66 17.12 6.63
C THR A 73 10.64 17.06 5.10
N CYS A 74 10.92 15.89 4.53
CA CYS A 74 10.93 15.69 3.08
C CYS A 74 10.17 14.42 2.75
N TRP A 75 8.96 14.58 2.22
CA TRP A 75 8.06 13.49 1.86
C TRP A 75 7.97 13.34 0.34
N ARG A 76 8.04 12.08 -0.12
CA ARG A 76 7.78 11.69 -1.51
C ARG A 76 6.58 10.77 -1.56
N VAL A 77 5.73 10.96 -2.56
CA VAL A 77 4.53 10.16 -2.78
C VAL A 77 4.64 9.46 -4.13
N ASN A 78 4.69 8.14 -4.09
CA ASN A 78 4.89 7.29 -5.27
C ASN A 78 3.72 6.32 -5.45
N LEU A 79 3.65 5.74 -6.65
CA LEU A 79 2.72 4.69 -7.05
C LEU A 79 3.49 3.44 -7.47
N GLU A 80 2.88 2.27 -7.27
CA GLU A 80 3.32 0.96 -7.79
C GLU A 80 4.84 0.70 -7.72
N THR A 81 5.48 1.10 -6.62
CA THR A 81 6.92 0.95 -6.42
C THR A 81 7.17 -0.08 -5.32
N ASN A 82 8.09 -1.03 -5.57
CA ASN A 82 8.40 -2.10 -4.63
C ASN A 82 8.90 -1.54 -3.30
N VAL A 83 8.31 -2.03 -2.21
CA VAL A 83 8.76 -1.79 -0.84
C VAL A 83 9.38 -3.08 -0.31
N PHE A 84 10.69 -3.07 -0.13
CA PHE A 84 11.41 -4.20 0.42
C PHE A 84 11.23 -4.24 1.93
N LEU A 85 10.63 -5.32 2.44
CA LEU A 85 10.19 -5.42 3.84
C LEU A 85 11.33 -5.75 4.81
N GLY A 86 12.39 -6.40 4.33
CA GLY A 86 13.58 -6.70 5.11
C GLY A 86 14.60 -5.55 5.15
N ALA A 87 15.41 -5.52 6.20
CA ALA A 87 16.53 -4.58 6.34
C ALA A 87 17.62 -4.79 5.26
N SER A 88 17.71 -6.00 4.70
CA SER A 88 18.63 -6.37 3.63
C SER A 88 17.97 -7.35 2.67
N GLY A 89 18.54 -7.51 1.47
CA GLY A 89 18.01 -8.41 0.44
C GLY A 89 16.78 -7.86 -0.28
N LYS A 90 16.33 -8.55 -1.33
CA LYS A 90 15.21 -8.11 -2.18
C LYS A 90 14.14 -9.17 -2.42
N SER A 91 14.28 -10.35 -1.80
CA SER A 91 13.38 -11.49 -1.96
C SER A 91 12.09 -11.39 -1.15
N ASN A 92 11.91 -10.34 -0.34
CA ASN A 92 10.69 -10.09 0.40
C ASN A 92 10.24 -8.64 0.17
N PHE A 93 9.28 -8.45 -0.72
CA PHE A 93 8.70 -7.15 -1.04
C PHE A 93 7.20 -7.23 -1.31
N LEU A 94 6.56 -6.08 -1.19
CA LEU A 94 5.19 -5.84 -1.66
C LEU A 94 5.18 -4.60 -2.55
N THR A 95 4.19 -4.51 -3.43
CA THR A 95 4.02 -3.35 -4.31
C THR A 95 2.70 -2.66 -3.94
N PRO A 96 2.72 -1.66 -3.04
CA PRO A 96 1.52 -0.91 -2.71
C PRO A 96 1.08 -0.05 -3.90
N ASP A 97 -0.23 0.21 -3.97
CA ASP A 97 -0.79 1.05 -5.03
C ASP A 97 -0.29 2.49 -4.92
N PHE A 98 -0.21 3.00 -3.69
CA PHE A 98 0.41 4.28 -3.39
C PHE A 98 1.14 4.22 -2.05
N MET A 99 2.13 5.10 -1.87
CA MET A 99 2.85 5.21 -0.61
C MET A 99 3.39 6.61 -0.37
N VAL A 100 3.70 6.90 0.89
CA VAL A 100 4.51 8.05 1.31
C VAL A 100 5.78 7.55 1.98
N HIS A 101 6.92 8.05 1.53
CA HIS A 101 8.22 7.73 2.12
C HIS A 101 9.06 8.99 2.31
N ARG A 102 10.07 8.90 3.20
CA ARG A 102 11.06 9.97 3.36
C ARG A 102 11.94 10.09 2.11
N CYS A 103 12.45 11.28 1.84
CA CYS A 103 13.44 11.46 0.78
C CYS A 103 14.66 10.58 1.05
N LEU A 104 15.06 9.82 0.03
CA LEU A 104 16.23 8.94 0.07
C LEU A 104 17.49 9.73 -0.26
N GLU A 105 18.63 9.25 0.23
CA GLU A 105 19.93 9.91 0.10
C GLU A 105 20.45 9.92 -1.34
N SER A 106 20.07 8.91 -2.14
CA SER A 106 20.52 8.75 -3.51
C SER A 106 19.37 8.49 -4.51
N PRO A 107 19.49 8.96 -5.76
CA PRO A 107 18.56 8.60 -6.83
C PRO A 107 18.54 7.09 -7.06
N TYR A 108 17.37 6.55 -7.44
CA TYR A 108 17.16 5.13 -7.74
C TYR A 108 17.45 4.16 -6.58
N GLN A 109 17.60 4.68 -5.36
CA GLN A 109 17.70 3.85 -4.18
C GLN A 109 16.40 3.07 -3.96
N ASP A 110 16.55 1.79 -3.60
CA ASP A 110 15.43 0.94 -3.23
C ASP A 110 14.66 1.52 -2.04
N VAL A 111 13.32 1.50 -2.12
CA VAL A 111 12.47 1.89 -1.00
C VAL A 111 12.38 0.75 0.00
N ARG A 112 12.86 0.96 1.22
CA ARG A 112 12.77 0.00 2.32
C ARG A 112 11.59 0.33 3.22
N ALA A 113 11.01 -0.66 3.89
CA ALA A 113 9.93 -0.42 4.85
C ALA A 113 10.29 0.64 5.92
N ALA A 114 11.57 0.71 6.34
CA ALA A 114 12.08 1.71 7.27
C ALA A 114 12.10 3.16 6.73
N ASP A 115 11.92 3.34 5.42
CA ASP A 115 11.80 4.65 4.78
C ASP A 115 10.35 5.09 4.59
N VAL A 116 9.40 4.16 4.73
CA VAL A 116 7.99 4.35 4.39
C VAL A 116 7.20 4.76 5.63
N LEU A 117 6.44 5.85 5.51
CA LEU A 117 5.52 6.32 6.55
C LEU A 117 4.11 5.74 6.36
N LEU A 118 3.69 5.59 5.11
CA LEU A 118 2.34 5.18 4.74
C LEU A 118 2.38 4.30 3.50
N VAL A 119 1.67 3.18 3.51
CA VAL A 119 1.30 2.42 2.31
C VAL A 119 -0.21 2.35 2.16
N GLY A 120 -0.69 2.32 0.92
CA GLY A 120 -2.11 2.27 0.61
C GLY A 120 -2.43 1.25 -0.47
N GLU A 121 -3.56 0.58 -0.29
CA GLU A 121 -4.10 -0.43 -1.22
C GLU A 121 -5.53 -0.03 -1.63
N VAL A 122 -5.80 -0.05 -2.93
CA VAL A 122 -7.10 0.18 -3.54
C VAL A 122 -7.80 -1.16 -3.71
N LEU A 123 -8.81 -1.38 -2.87
CA LEU A 123 -9.49 -2.67 -2.78
C LEU A 123 -10.70 -2.70 -3.71
N SER A 124 -10.58 -3.52 -4.75
CA SER A 124 -11.69 -3.87 -5.65
C SER A 124 -12.54 -5.01 -5.08
N PRO A 125 -13.76 -5.24 -5.60
CA PRO A 125 -14.59 -6.40 -5.23
C PRO A 125 -13.94 -7.77 -5.48
N SER A 126 -12.85 -7.84 -6.25
CA SER A 126 -12.12 -9.07 -6.57
C SER A 126 -11.03 -9.42 -5.56
N ASN A 127 -10.65 -8.50 -4.68
CA ASN A 127 -9.68 -8.78 -3.62
C ASN A 127 -10.33 -9.69 -2.57
N THR A 128 -9.65 -10.78 -2.20
CA THR A 128 -10.16 -11.69 -1.17
C THR A 128 -9.78 -11.19 0.22
N PRO A 129 -10.60 -11.41 1.26
CA PRO A 129 -10.25 -11.04 2.63
C PRO A 129 -8.91 -11.63 3.10
N SER A 130 -8.58 -12.85 2.66
CA SER A 130 -7.31 -13.51 3.01
C SER A 130 -6.11 -12.82 2.38
N ASP A 131 -6.20 -12.37 1.12
CA ASP A 131 -5.09 -11.69 0.45
C ASP A 131 -4.85 -10.30 1.07
N ILE A 132 -5.94 -9.58 1.37
CA ILE A 132 -5.89 -8.28 2.05
C ILE A 132 -5.21 -8.44 3.41
N GLU A 133 -5.66 -9.39 4.21
CA GLU A 133 -5.13 -9.63 5.55
C GLU A 133 -3.67 -10.12 5.52
N ALA A 134 -3.30 -10.91 4.51
CA ALA A 134 -1.92 -11.33 4.31
C ALA A 134 -1.00 -10.14 4.03
N LYS A 135 -1.33 -9.27 3.05
CA LYS A 135 -0.55 -8.08 2.73
C LYS A 135 -0.45 -7.12 3.92
N LYS A 136 -1.60 -6.78 4.51
CA LYS A 136 -1.70 -5.92 5.70
C LYS A 136 -0.79 -6.36 6.83
N SER A 137 -0.75 -7.67 7.10
CA SER A 137 0.10 -8.23 8.15
C SER A 137 1.58 -8.13 7.87
N ARG A 138 1.98 -8.21 6.61
CA ARG A 138 3.38 -8.12 6.18
C ARG A 138 3.86 -6.68 6.29
N TYR A 139 3.05 -5.69 5.90
CA TYR A 139 3.34 -4.28 6.15
C TYR A 139 3.47 -3.97 7.66
N ALA A 140 2.54 -4.50 8.48
CA ALA A 140 2.60 -4.32 9.93
C ALA A 140 3.88 -4.93 10.52
N SER A 141 4.20 -6.17 10.12
CA SER A 141 5.41 -6.87 10.57
C SER A 141 6.70 -6.18 10.12
N ALA A 142 6.67 -5.45 9.00
CA ALA A 142 7.77 -4.63 8.51
C ALA A 142 7.87 -3.26 9.22
N GLY A 143 6.93 -2.93 10.11
CA GLY A 143 6.97 -1.73 10.94
C GLY A 143 6.51 -0.45 10.24
N ILE A 144 5.77 -0.54 9.13
CA ILE A 144 5.27 0.65 8.43
C ILE A 144 4.19 1.34 9.29
N PRO A 145 4.34 2.62 9.65
CA PRO A 145 3.46 3.26 10.64
C PRO A 145 1.98 3.37 10.23
N TRP A 146 1.70 3.63 8.95
CA TRP A 146 0.34 3.83 8.46
C TRP A 146 0.01 2.89 7.30
N TYR A 147 -1.17 2.28 7.37
CA TYR A 147 -1.74 1.48 6.30
C TYR A 147 -3.11 2.03 5.92
N TRP A 148 -3.36 2.24 4.62
CA TRP A 148 -4.62 2.78 4.13
C TRP A 148 -5.32 1.78 3.22
N GLU A 149 -6.63 1.61 3.40
CA GLU A 149 -7.49 0.85 2.51
C GLU A 149 -8.44 1.82 1.79
N VAL A 150 -8.45 1.81 0.46
CA VAL A 150 -9.39 2.56 -0.37
C VAL A 150 -10.35 1.58 -1.02
N ILE A 151 -11.54 1.43 -0.45
CA ILE A 151 -12.50 0.40 -0.84
C ILE A 151 -13.40 0.95 -1.94
N LEU A 152 -13.37 0.32 -3.13
CA LEU A 152 -14.21 0.73 -4.26
C LEU A 152 -15.64 0.20 -4.13
N ALA A 153 -16.60 0.99 -4.61
CA ALA A 153 -18.00 0.59 -4.68
C ALA A 153 -18.19 -0.57 -5.67
N ARG A 154 -19.07 -1.53 -5.32
CA ARG A 154 -19.30 -2.73 -6.14
C ARG A 154 -20.02 -2.45 -7.47
N THR A 155 -20.82 -1.39 -7.53
CA THR A 155 -21.76 -1.13 -8.62
C THR A 155 -21.61 0.26 -9.23
N LYS A 156 -20.65 1.06 -8.76
CA LYS A 156 -20.39 2.43 -9.22
C LYS A 156 -18.89 2.65 -9.30
N SER A 157 -18.45 3.44 -10.28
CA SER A 157 -17.08 3.95 -10.35
C SER A 157 -16.91 5.05 -9.30
N ALA A 158 -16.74 4.64 -8.04
CA ALA A 158 -16.62 5.52 -6.89
C ALA A 158 -15.89 4.79 -5.75
N ILE A 159 -15.27 5.57 -4.85
CA ILE A 159 -14.81 5.07 -3.56
C ILE A 159 -16.04 4.92 -2.65
N ALA A 160 -16.16 3.77 -1.99
CA ALA A 160 -17.20 3.52 -0.99
C ALA A 160 -16.74 3.92 0.41
N VAL A 161 -15.49 3.61 0.76
CA VAL A 161 -14.91 3.85 2.09
C VAL A 161 -13.41 4.08 1.94
N VAL A 162 -12.85 5.00 2.72
CA VAL A 162 -11.41 5.07 3.01
C VAL A 162 -11.19 4.74 4.48
N ARG A 163 -10.23 3.87 4.78
CA ARG A 163 -9.81 3.56 6.14
C ARG A 163 -8.33 3.84 6.33
N ALA A 164 -8.00 4.54 7.39
CA ALA A 164 -6.64 4.70 7.87
C ALA A 164 -6.42 3.78 9.08
N TYR A 165 -5.31 3.06 9.05
CA TYR A 165 -4.89 2.22 10.16
C TYR A 165 -3.52 2.67 10.69
N ALA A 166 -3.41 2.73 12.01
CA ALA A 166 -2.17 3.02 12.72
C ALA A 166 -1.52 1.71 13.21
N LEU A 167 -0.19 1.62 13.10
CA LEU A 167 0.58 0.48 13.56
C LEU A 167 0.51 0.36 15.10
N GLU A 168 0.15 -0.83 15.57
CA GLU A 168 0.23 -1.26 16.96
C GLU A 168 1.35 -2.31 17.09
N THR A 169 2.42 -1.96 17.81
CA THR A 169 3.54 -2.85 18.12
C THR A 169 3.49 -3.40 19.55
N GLU A 170 2.72 -2.75 20.43
CA GLU A 170 2.47 -3.20 21.79
C GLU A 170 1.10 -3.85 21.87
N HIS A 171 1.03 -5.09 22.34
CA HIS A 171 -0.27 -5.72 22.56
C HIS A 171 -0.95 -5.10 23.77
N GLY A 172 -2.26 -4.85 23.66
CA GLY A 172 -3.11 -4.66 24.82
C GLY A 172 -3.03 -5.84 25.81
N ARG A 173 -3.70 -5.74 26.95
CA ARG A 173 -3.69 -6.81 27.97
C ARG A 173 -4.30 -8.11 27.41
N LEU A 174 -3.47 -9.13 27.25
CA LEU A 174 -3.90 -10.47 26.88
C LEU A 174 -4.08 -11.36 28.14
N PRO A 175 -5.04 -12.30 28.14
CA PRO A 175 -5.16 -13.29 29.21
C PRO A 175 -3.88 -14.10 29.39
N GLN A 176 -3.63 -14.57 30.61
CA GLN A 176 -2.45 -15.38 30.92
C GLN A 176 -2.38 -16.62 30.00
N GLY A 177 -1.23 -16.81 29.36
CA GLY A 177 -0.99 -17.94 28.44
C GLY A 177 -1.39 -17.67 26.98
N VAL A 178 -2.13 -16.60 26.69
CA VAL A 178 -2.43 -16.19 25.32
C VAL A 178 -1.25 -15.42 24.74
N ARG A 179 -0.80 -15.84 23.55
CA ARG A 179 0.20 -15.13 22.77
C ARG A 179 -0.43 -14.66 21.46
N PRO A 180 -0.16 -13.42 21.03
CA PRO A 180 -0.68 -12.95 19.76
C PRO A 180 0.01 -13.72 18.63
N LEU A 181 -0.77 -14.07 17.61
CA LEU A 181 -0.22 -14.71 16.41
C LEU A 181 0.80 -13.83 15.71
N ARG A 182 0.61 -12.50 15.79
CA ARG A 182 1.44 -11.49 15.14
C ARG A 182 1.88 -10.45 16.15
N GLN A 183 3.17 -10.11 16.12
CA GLN A 183 3.76 -9.15 17.05
C GLN A 183 3.38 -7.72 16.75
N ALA A 184 3.11 -7.39 15.48
CA ALA A 184 2.61 -6.08 15.06
C ALA A 184 1.28 -6.24 14.30
N ASN A 185 0.35 -5.33 14.55
CA ASN A 185 -0.94 -5.28 13.87
C ASN A 185 -1.31 -3.83 13.54
N TYR A 186 -2.42 -3.65 12.85
CA TYR A 186 -2.97 -2.36 12.48
C TYR A 186 -4.31 -2.14 13.18
N LEU A 187 -4.47 -1.00 13.84
CA LEU A 187 -5.72 -0.57 14.44
C LEU A 187 -6.40 0.47 13.56
N VAL A 188 -7.71 0.40 13.40
CA VAL A 188 -8.48 1.44 12.69
C VAL A 188 -8.32 2.75 13.46
N ALA A 189 -7.75 3.76 12.80
CA ALA A 189 -7.52 5.09 13.35
C ALA A 189 -8.42 6.15 12.68
N GLY A 190 -8.98 5.84 11.50
CA GLY A 190 -9.97 6.68 10.83
C GLY A 190 -10.74 5.89 9.77
N GLU A 191 -11.99 6.28 9.57
CA GLU A 191 -12.86 5.77 8.52
C GLU A 191 -13.67 6.94 7.96
N TRP A 192 -13.73 7.04 6.63
CA TRP A 192 -14.47 8.08 5.92
C TRP A 192 -15.28 7.48 4.79
N VAL A 193 -16.48 8.01 4.58
CA VAL A 193 -17.42 7.67 3.51
C VAL A 193 -17.80 8.93 2.73
N PRO A 194 -18.25 8.81 1.46
CA PRO A 194 -18.63 9.97 0.64
C PRO A 194 -19.70 10.90 1.23
N ALA A 195 -20.42 10.46 2.26
CA ALA A 195 -21.40 11.28 2.98
C ALA A 195 -20.76 12.25 3.99
N ASP A 196 -19.47 12.07 4.33
CA ASP A 196 -18.73 12.95 5.22
C ASP A 196 -18.37 14.24 4.50
N ALA A 197 -19.14 15.30 4.73
CA ALA A 197 -19.08 16.54 3.97
C ALA A 197 -17.71 17.24 4.01
N ASP A 198 -16.94 17.04 5.07
CA ASP A 198 -15.61 17.62 5.24
C ASP A 198 -14.54 16.87 4.41
N GLY A 199 -14.81 15.63 3.98
CA GLY A 199 -13.82 14.79 3.30
C GLY A 199 -12.94 14.01 4.27
N ILE A 200 -11.74 13.66 3.83
CA ILE A 200 -10.77 12.89 4.62
C ILE A 200 -9.84 13.88 5.32
N HIS A 201 -9.84 13.83 6.66
CA HIS A 201 -8.97 14.65 7.49
C HIS A 201 -8.28 13.82 8.57
N ILE A 202 -6.95 13.90 8.61
CA ILE A 202 -6.14 13.26 9.64
C ILE A 202 -4.84 14.03 9.83
N ASP A 203 -4.39 14.20 11.08
CA ASP A 203 -3.17 14.96 11.40
C ASP A 203 -1.86 14.17 11.21
N PHE A 204 -1.97 12.88 10.90
CA PHE A 204 -0.87 11.93 10.80
C PHE A 204 -0.89 11.15 9.48
N PRO A 205 0.28 10.72 8.94
CA PRO A 205 1.65 10.96 9.45
C PRO A 205 2.10 12.42 9.35
N PHE A 206 1.37 13.22 8.59
CA PHE A 206 1.39 14.69 8.57
C PHE A 206 -0.06 15.14 8.29
N PRO A 207 -0.39 16.43 8.41
CA PRO A 207 -1.73 16.90 8.11
C PRO A 207 -2.15 16.56 6.67
N ILE A 208 -3.12 15.66 6.54
CA ILE A 208 -3.73 15.25 5.27
C ILE A 208 -5.17 15.74 5.26
N SER A 209 -5.53 16.43 4.19
CA SER A 209 -6.86 16.98 3.96
C SER A 209 -7.24 16.74 2.50
N ILE A 210 -8.19 15.85 2.27
CA ILE A 210 -8.62 15.45 0.92
C ILE A 210 -10.14 15.64 0.81
N PRO A 211 -10.61 16.68 0.11
CA PRO A 211 -12.04 16.82 -0.17
C PRO A 211 -12.51 15.71 -1.13
N TRP A 212 -13.74 15.24 -0.97
CA TRP A 212 -14.30 14.19 -1.84
C TRP A 212 -14.29 14.56 -3.32
N SER A 213 -14.40 15.85 -3.65
CA SER A 213 -14.31 16.35 -5.03
C SER A 213 -13.00 16.02 -5.74
N GLU A 214 -11.89 15.79 -5.01
CA GLU A 214 -10.62 15.34 -5.61
C GLU A 214 -10.63 13.83 -5.95
N LEU A 215 -11.57 13.09 -5.39
CA LEU A 215 -11.70 11.65 -5.55
C LEU A 215 -12.85 11.26 -6.50
N GLU A 216 -13.82 12.15 -6.73
CA GLU A 216 -14.98 11.94 -7.61
C GLU A 216 -14.63 11.73 -9.10
N TYR A 217 -15.45 10.93 -9.79
CA TYR A 217 -15.33 10.66 -11.24
C TYR A 217 -15.48 11.91 -12.09
#